data_AF-A0A2S1JSX3-F1
#
_entry.id   AF-A0A2S1JSX3-F1
#
_cell.length_a   1.000
_cell.length_b   1.000
_cell.length_c   1.000
_cell.angle_alpha   90.00
_cell.angle_beta   90.00
_cell.angle_gamma   90.00
#
_symmetry.space_group_name_H-M   'P 1'
#
loop_
_entity.id
_entity.type
_entity.pdbx_description
1 polymer ?
#
loop_
_entity_poly.entity_id
_entity_poly.type
_entity_poly.pdbx_seq_one_letter_code
_entity_poly.pdbx_strand_id
1 'polypeptide(L)'
;MIYEVVLVLNTIWFLMGFNVFSLRNHIFAKLLVPREQRDTPVFDILAESGKFLGGFNFSLAFLNILLLISPSVFATDLQRATLLLAFAVTHGTQFIYNLPVALRNRKGEGPWQVKGVMRFIFVTDFIMMSLNLVAALWFLFQ
;
A
#
# COMPACT_ATOMS: atom_id res chain seq x y z
N MET A 1 -15.35 2.47 -16.84
CA MET A 1 -15.70 3.11 -15.55
C MET A 1 -15.11 2.36 -14.34
N ILE A 2 -15.28 1.03 -14.22
CA ILE A 2 -14.70 0.27 -13.09
C ILE A 2 -13.16 0.40 -13.02
N TYR A 3 -12.49 0.33 -14.17
CA TYR A 3 -11.03 0.45 -14.26
C TYR A 3 -10.54 1.79 -13.73
N GLU A 4 -11.11 2.88 -14.23
CA GLU A 4 -10.72 4.25 -13.88
C GLU A 4 -10.96 4.54 -12.40
N VAL A 5 -12.09 4.08 -11.84
CA VAL A 5 -12.36 4.22 -10.40
C VAL A 5 -11.30 3.51 -9.56
N VAL A 6 -10.93 2.27 -9.91
CA VAL A 6 -9.91 1.52 -9.17
C VAL A 6 -8.53 2.17 -9.30
N LEU A 7 -8.17 2.69 -10.49
CA LEU A 7 -6.93 3.44 -10.68
C LEU A 7 -6.88 4.73 -9.86
N VAL A 8 -7.99 5.47 -9.75
CA VAL A 8 -8.07 6.67 -8.90
C VAL A 8 -7.85 6.29 -7.43
N LEU A 9 -8.51 5.24 -6.95
CA LEU A 9 -8.32 4.77 -5.56
C LEU A 9 -6.88 4.31 -5.30
N ASN A 10 -6.28 3.56 -6.23
CA ASN A 10 -4.86 3.20 -6.17
C ASN A 10 -3.97 4.43 -6.10
N THR A 11 -4.21 5.41 -6.97
CA THR A 11 -3.44 6.66 -7.00
C THR A 11 -3.49 7.37 -5.66
N ILE A 12 -4.68 7.56 -5.10
CA ILE A 12 -4.85 8.21 -3.80
C ILE A 12 -4.11 7.43 -2.72
N TRP A 13 -4.29 6.11 -2.66
CA TRP A 13 -3.70 5.28 -1.62
C TRP A 13 -2.17 5.25 -1.69
N PHE A 14 -1.61 5.08 -2.89
CA PHE A 14 -0.17 5.12 -3.10
C PHE A 14 0.42 6.52 -2.82
N LEU A 15 -0.27 7.61 -3.17
CA LEU A 15 0.17 8.96 -2.79
C LEU A 15 0.13 9.18 -1.27
N MET A 16 -0.85 8.63 -0.58
CA MET A 16 -0.89 8.63 0.89
C MET A 16 0.29 7.84 1.48
N GLY A 17 0.61 6.68 0.91
CA GLY A 17 1.80 5.89 1.24
C GLY A 17 3.09 6.69 1.05
N PHE A 18 3.27 7.32 -0.12
CA PHE A 18 4.40 8.21 -0.39
C PHE A 18 4.51 9.34 0.64
N ASN A 19 3.40 10.00 0.96
CA ASN A 19 3.37 11.08 1.95
C ASN A 19 3.80 10.60 3.34
N VAL A 20 3.29 9.45 3.81
CA VAL A 20 3.63 8.93 5.14
C VAL A 20 5.05 8.39 5.20
N PHE A 21 5.47 7.61 4.19
CA PHE A 21 6.76 6.92 4.20
C PHE A 21 7.93 7.82 3.81
N SER A 22 7.77 8.72 2.84
CA SER A 22 8.84 9.62 2.38
C SER A 22 8.79 11.01 3.00
N LEU A 23 7.66 11.72 2.91
CA LEU A 23 7.58 13.13 3.31
C LEU A 23 7.44 13.29 4.82
N ARG A 24 6.77 12.35 5.49
CA ARG A 24 6.51 12.34 6.93
C ARG A 24 7.14 11.11 7.60
N ASN A 25 8.34 10.74 7.14
CA ASN A 25 9.01 9.49 7.49
C ASN A 25 9.22 9.26 9.01
N HIS A 26 9.37 10.30 9.81
CA HIS A 26 9.42 10.21 11.27
C HIS A 26 8.08 9.79 11.89
N ILE A 27 6.95 10.10 11.24
CA ILE A 27 5.63 9.60 11.65
C ILE A 27 5.53 8.12 11.37
N PHE A 28 5.98 7.67 10.19
CA PHE A 28 6.09 6.25 9.89
C PHE A 28 6.92 5.50 10.94
N ALA A 29 8.12 6.00 11.27
CA ALA A 29 8.96 5.38 12.30
C ALA A 29 8.25 5.31 13.66
N LYS A 30 7.47 6.34 14.04
CA LYS A 30 6.67 6.33 15.29
C LYS A 30 5.56 5.27 15.30
N LEU A 31 5.09 4.80 14.15
CA LEU A 31 4.09 3.72 14.06
C LEU A 31 4.69 2.35 14.37
N LEU A 32 5.99 2.18 14.13
CA LEU A 32 6.70 0.91 14.29
C LEU A 32 7.55 0.85 15.56
N VAL A 33 8.16 1.97 15.96
CA VAL A 33 9.11 2.03 17.08
C VAL A 33 8.40 2.45 18.38
N PRO A 34 8.45 1.62 19.45
CA PRO A 34 7.96 1.95 20.77
C PRO A 34 8.59 3.25 21.30
N ARG A 35 7.87 3.99 22.14
CA ARG A 35 8.32 5.31 22.60
C ARG A 35 9.67 5.25 23.32
N GLU A 36 9.89 4.16 24.05
CA GLU A 36 11.07 3.87 24.86
C GLU A 36 12.33 3.63 24.01
N GLN A 37 12.18 3.37 22.71
CA GLN A 37 13.29 3.06 21.80
C GLN A 37 13.55 4.16 20.77
N ARG A 38 12.83 5.29 20.83
CA ARG A 38 12.91 6.36 19.81
C ARG A 38 14.20 7.18 19.88
N ASP A 39 14.89 7.17 21.01
CA ASP A 39 16.16 7.86 21.18
C ASP A 39 17.36 6.99 20.73
N THR A 40 17.10 5.82 20.15
CA THR A 40 18.13 4.93 19.61
C THR A 40 18.34 5.18 18.11
N PRO A 41 19.54 4.89 17.55
CA PRO A 41 19.79 5.05 16.12
C PRO A 41 18.84 4.25 15.21
N VAL A 42 18.20 3.20 15.73
CA VAL A 42 17.23 2.38 14.99
C VAL A 42 16.04 3.23 14.52
N PHE A 43 15.63 4.23 15.29
CA PHE A 43 14.52 5.09 14.93
C PHE A 43 14.81 5.88 13.65
N ASP A 44 15.98 6.53 13.59
CA ASP A 44 16.38 7.34 12.43
C ASP A 44 16.69 6.46 11.21
N ILE A 45 17.32 5.30 11.41
CA ILE A 45 17.52 4.32 10.34
C ILE A 45 16.18 3.88 9.76
N LEU A 46 15.17 3.64 10.62
CA LEU A 46 13.85 3.26 10.15
C LEU A 46 13.13 4.41 9.45
N ALA A 47 13.24 5.64 9.97
CA ALA A 47 12.69 6.83 9.31
C ALA A 47 13.31 7.01 7.92
N GLU A 48 14.62 6.93 7.78
CA GLU A 48 15.29 7.06 6.48
C GLU A 48 14.96 5.89 5.54
N SER A 49 14.87 4.65 6.05
CA SER A 49 14.45 3.51 5.22
C SER A 49 13.01 3.64 4.70
N GLY A 50 12.14 4.33 5.44
CA GLY A 50 10.79 4.69 4.99
C GLY A 50 10.78 5.46 3.66
N LYS A 51 11.79 6.30 3.39
CA LYS A 51 11.84 7.07 2.13
C LYS A 51 11.94 6.18 0.90
N PHE A 52 12.65 5.06 1.00
CA PHE A 52 12.73 4.07 -0.07
C PHE A 52 11.38 3.43 -0.32
N LEU A 53 10.67 3.01 0.74
CA LEU A 53 9.33 2.46 0.65
C LEU A 53 8.35 3.47 0.01
N GLY A 54 8.40 4.73 0.41
CA GLY A 54 7.57 5.76 -0.20
C GLY A 54 7.93 6.03 -1.67
N GLY A 55 9.19 5.87 -2.08
CA GLY A 55 9.60 5.92 -3.49
C GLY A 55 8.91 4.86 -4.35
N PHE A 56 8.79 3.62 -3.86
CA PHE A 56 8.01 2.57 -4.54
C PHE A 56 6.53 2.91 -4.61
N ASN A 57 5.96 3.49 -3.55
CA ASN A 57 4.57 3.95 -3.59
C ASN A 57 4.39 5.08 -4.63
N PHE A 58 5.30 6.04 -4.68
CA PHE A 58 5.23 7.13 -5.65
C PHE A 58 5.30 6.64 -7.10
N SER A 59 6.17 5.68 -7.42
CA SER A 59 6.26 5.14 -8.78
C SER A 59 4.96 4.43 -9.19
N LEU A 60 4.32 3.71 -8.26
CA LEU A 60 3.03 3.06 -8.51
C LEU A 60 1.88 4.07 -8.63
N ALA A 61 1.88 5.13 -7.82
CA ALA A 61 0.95 6.25 -7.98
C ALA A 61 1.11 6.89 -9.37
N PHE A 62 2.35 7.17 -9.76
CA PHE A 62 2.66 7.76 -11.06
C PHE A 62 2.22 6.85 -12.21
N LEU A 63 2.44 5.54 -12.12
CA LEU A 63 1.93 4.58 -13.09
C LEU A 63 0.40 4.66 -13.20
N ASN A 64 -0.34 4.69 -12.09
CA ASN A 64 -1.80 4.82 -12.12
C ASN A 64 -2.26 6.13 -12.77
N ILE A 65 -1.56 7.25 -12.52
CA ILE A 65 -1.82 8.53 -13.18
C ILE A 65 -1.60 8.42 -14.70
N LEU A 66 -0.48 7.81 -15.13
CA LEU A 66 -0.20 7.61 -16.55
C LEU A 66 -1.28 6.77 -17.24
N LEU A 67 -1.75 5.71 -16.58
CA LEU A 67 -2.84 4.86 -17.08
C LEU A 67 -4.16 5.63 -17.20
N LEU A 68 -4.45 6.55 -16.26
CA LEU A 68 -5.65 7.40 -16.29
C LEU A 68 -5.63 8.42 -17.43
N ILE A 69 -4.48 9.04 -17.71
CA ILE A 69 -4.36 10.07 -18.75
C ILE A 69 -4.10 9.49 -20.15
N SER A 70 -3.69 8.22 -20.22
CA SER A 70 -3.37 7.51 -21.48
C SER A 70 -4.12 6.17 -21.61
N PRO A 71 -5.46 6.15 -21.49
CA PRO A 71 -6.24 4.90 -21.43
C PRO A 71 -6.20 4.07 -22.71
N SER A 72 -5.77 4.66 -23.84
CA SER A 72 -5.60 3.98 -25.13
C SER A 72 -4.33 3.15 -25.24
N VAL A 73 -3.32 3.37 -24.38
CA VAL A 73 -2.06 2.62 -24.42
C VAL A 73 -2.25 1.17 -23.95
N PHE A 74 -3.07 0.98 -22.90
CA PHE A 74 -3.46 -0.33 -22.38
C PHE A 74 -4.96 -0.54 -22.56
N ALA A 75 -5.36 -0.63 -23.84
CA ALA A 75 -6.77 -0.63 -24.21
C ALA A 75 -7.46 -1.98 -24.02
N THR A 76 -6.73 -3.10 -24.07
CA THR A 76 -7.35 -4.42 -24.03
C THR A 76 -7.66 -4.85 -22.60
N ASP A 77 -8.72 -5.64 -22.45
CA ASP A 77 -9.15 -6.16 -21.15
C ASP A 77 -8.06 -7.00 -20.49
N LEU A 78 -7.33 -7.82 -21.27
CA LEU A 78 -6.20 -8.61 -20.78
C LEU A 78 -5.06 -7.72 -20.24
N GLN A 79 -4.73 -6.62 -20.93
CA GLN A 79 -3.71 -5.66 -20.46
C GLN A 79 -4.14 -5.00 -19.15
N ARG A 80 -5.41 -4.55 -19.07
CA ARG A 80 -5.97 -3.91 -17.88
C ARG A 80 -6.02 -4.87 -16.69
N ALA A 81 -6.48 -6.10 -16.92
CA ALA A 81 -6.47 -7.15 -15.91
C ALA A 81 -5.06 -7.45 -15.40
N THR A 82 -4.07 -7.52 -16.29
CA THR A 82 -2.67 -7.77 -15.92
C THR A 82 -2.14 -6.69 -14.97
N LEU A 83 -2.41 -5.42 -15.27
CA LEU A 83 -2.00 -4.29 -14.41
C LEU A 83 -2.73 -4.29 -13.07
N LEU A 84 -4.04 -4.53 -13.08
CA LEU A 84 -4.84 -4.63 -11.86
C LEU A 84 -4.37 -5.80 -10.97
N LEU A 85 -4.01 -6.96 -11.54
CA LEU A 85 -3.42 -8.06 -10.78
C LEU A 85 -2.09 -7.67 -10.13
N ALA A 86 -1.23 -6.93 -10.84
CA ALA A 86 0.02 -6.44 -10.26
C ALA A 86 -0.22 -5.49 -9.06
N PHE A 87 -1.21 -4.61 -9.15
CA PHE A 87 -1.62 -3.77 -8.02
C PHE A 87 -2.26 -4.59 -6.89
N ALA A 88 -3.08 -5.60 -7.21
CA ALA A 88 -3.65 -6.50 -6.22
C ALA A 88 -2.57 -7.22 -5.42
N VAL A 89 -1.54 -7.75 -6.11
CA VAL A 89 -0.38 -8.38 -5.47
C VAL A 89 0.36 -7.37 -4.59
N THR A 90 0.57 -6.15 -5.07
CA THR A 90 1.25 -5.11 -4.29
C THR A 90 0.54 -4.85 -2.96
N HIS A 91 -0.74 -4.50 -2.99
CA HIS A 91 -1.53 -4.27 -1.77
C HIS A 91 -1.63 -5.55 -0.92
N GLY A 92 -1.78 -6.70 -1.58
CA GLY A 92 -1.85 -8.00 -0.92
C GLY A 92 -0.58 -8.32 -0.13
N THR A 93 0.60 -7.99 -0.64
CA THR A 93 1.86 -8.19 0.10
C THR A 93 1.94 -7.28 1.34
N GLN A 94 1.51 -6.02 1.24
CA GLN A 94 1.46 -5.09 2.37
C GLN A 94 0.50 -5.56 3.47
N PHE A 95 -0.65 -6.12 3.07
CA PHE A 95 -1.60 -6.76 3.98
C PHE A 95 -1.04 -8.05 4.61
N ILE A 96 -0.57 -9.00 3.79
CA ILE A 96 -0.14 -10.33 4.24
C ILE A 96 1.01 -10.25 5.24
N TYR A 97 1.96 -9.33 5.07
CA TYR A 97 3.07 -9.19 6.02
C TYR A 97 2.65 -8.60 7.37
N ASN A 98 1.57 -7.82 7.42
CA ASN A 98 0.99 -7.33 8.66
C ASN A 98 0.06 -8.34 9.35
N LEU A 99 -0.50 -9.30 8.62
CA LEU A 99 -1.41 -10.31 9.16
C LEU A 99 -0.82 -11.13 10.33
N PRO A 100 0.39 -11.72 10.25
CA PRO A 100 0.95 -12.46 11.37
C PRO A 100 1.23 -11.56 12.57
N VAL A 101 1.61 -10.30 12.34
CA VAL A 101 1.81 -9.32 13.42
C VAL A 101 0.49 -9.00 14.13
N ALA A 102 -0.58 -8.78 13.37
CA ALA A 102 -1.93 -8.55 13.91
C ALA A 102 -2.42 -9.74 14.75
N LEU A 103 -2.17 -10.97 14.30
CA LEU A 103 -2.51 -12.18 15.05
C LEU A 103 -1.73 -12.28 16.38
N ARG A 104 -0.43 -11.96 16.37
CA ARG A 104 0.41 -11.91 17.58
C ARG A 104 -0.02 -10.81 18.54
N ASN A 105 -0.44 -9.64 18.03
CA ASN A 105 -0.95 -8.56 18.87
C ASN A 105 -2.17 -8.96 19.72
N ARG A 106 -2.95 -9.97 19.30
CA ARG A 106 -4.07 -10.50 20.11
C ARG A 106 -3.60 -11.15 21.43
N LYS A 107 -2.34 -11.56 21.49
CA LYS A 107 -1.68 -12.11 22.69
C LYS A 107 -0.79 -11.06 23.39
N GLY A 108 -0.82 -9.81 22.95
CA GLY A 108 0.07 -8.75 23.45
C GLY A 108 1.49 -8.79 22.89
N GLU A 109 1.77 -9.66 21.92
CA GLU A 109 3.09 -9.82 21.30
C GLU A 109 3.21 -9.05 19.98
N GLY A 110 4.39 -9.10 19.36
CA GLY A 110 4.64 -8.63 17.99
C GLY A 110 5.63 -7.47 17.93
N PRO A 111 6.37 -7.33 16.82
CA PRO A 111 7.41 -6.31 16.68
C PRO A 111 6.86 -4.87 16.65
N TRP A 112 5.61 -4.68 16.20
CA TRP A 112 4.86 -3.42 16.28
C TRP A 112 3.38 -3.70 16.57
N GLN A 113 2.60 -2.64 16.77
CA GLN A 113 1.17 -2.73 17.07
C GLN A 113 0.31 -2.33 15.87
N VAL A 114 -0.53 -3.26 15.38
CA VAL A 114 -1.55 -3.02 14.34
C VAL A 114 -2.79 -2.38 14.97
N LYS A 115 -2.61 -1.13 15.43
CA LYS A 115 -3.64 -0.30 16.07
C LYS A 115 -3.62 1.12 15.49
N GLY A 116 -4.71 1.87 15.67
CA GLY A 116 -4.84 3.24 15.17
C GLY A 116 -4.56 3.32 13.65
N VAL A 117 -3.63 4.18 13.26
CA VAL A 117 -3.22 4.38 11.85
C VAL A 117 -2.71 3.10 11.21
N MET A 118 -1.95 2.26 11.93
CA MET A 118 -1.46 0.99 11.37
C MET A 118 -2.61 0.02 11.06
N ARG A 119 -3.68 0.06 11.86
CA ARG A 119 -4.90 -0.73 11.58
C ARG A 119 -5.64 -0.20 10.36
N PHE A 120 -5.69 1.11 10.19
CA PHE A 120 -6.27 1.74 9.00
C PHE A 120 -5.51 1.32 7.74
N ILE A 121 -4.17 1.38 7.76
CA ILE A 121 -3.31 0.88 6.67
C ILE A 121 -3.63 -0.59 6.38
N PHE A 122 -3.60 -1.45 7.40
CA PHE A 122 -3.87 -2.88 7.26
C PHE A 122 -5.23 -3.19 6.61
N VAL A 123 -6.30 -2.50 7.03
CA VAL A 123 -7.64 -2.70 6.46
C VAL A 123 -7.73 -2.14 5.04
N THR A 124 -7.17 -0.97 4.79
CA THR A 124 -7.19 -0.37 3.45
C THR A 124 -6.40 -1.20 2.46
N ASP A 125 -5.24 -1.75 2.82
CA ASP A 125 -4.46 -2.65 1.95
C ASP A 125 -5.26 -3.89 1.56
N PHE A 126 -6.03 -4.47 2.51
CA PHE A 126 -6.94 -5.57 2.19
C PHE A 126 -8.03 -5.15 1.20
N ILE A 127 -8.68 -3.99 1.43
CA ILE A 127 -9.72 -3.48 0.54
C ILE A 127 -9.15 -3.22 -0.86
N MET A 128 -7.99 -2.55 -0.96
CA MET A 128 -7.35 -2.24 -2.22
C MET A 128 -6.91 -3.50 -2.96
N MET A 129 -6.36 -4.50 -2.26
CA MET A 129 -6.09 -5.82 -2.82
C MET A 129 -7.36 -6.44 -3.42
N SER A 130 -8.45 -6.48 -2.66
CA SER A 130 -9.72 -7.08 -3.09
C SER A 130 -10.33 -6.33 -4.28
N LEU A 131 -10.35 -5.01 -4.27
CA LEU A 131 -10.91 -4.19 -5.36
C LEU A 131 -10.15 -4.42 -6.66
N ASN A 132 -8.82 -4.41 -6.61
CA ASN A 132 -7.99 -4.68 -7.78
C ASN A 132 -8.17 -6.10 -8.30
N LEU A 133 -8.20 -7.10 -7.41
CA LEU A 133 -8.38 -8.49 -7.79
C LEU A 133 -9.75 -8.73 -8.43
N VAL A 134 -10.83 -8.24 -7.81
CA VAL A 134 -12.19 -8.38 -8.34
C VAL A 134 -12.31 -7.69 -9.69
N ALA A 135 -11.80 -6.46 -9.83
CA ALA A 135 -11.82 -5.77 -11.11
C ALA A 135 -10.99 -6.51 -12.17
N ALA A 136 -9.83 -7.09 -11.82
CA ALA A 136 -9.04 -7.86 -12.76
C ALA A 136 -9.77 -9.12 -13.23
N LEU A 137 -10.38 -9.88 -12.32
CA LEU A 137 -11.17 -11.06 -12.65
C LEU A 137 -12.38 -10.70 -13.51
N TRP A 138 -13.03 -9.57 -13.23
CA TRP A 138 -14.10 -9.04 -14.07
C TRP A 138 -13.63 -8.84 -15.52
N PHE A 139 -12.45 -8.23 -15.73
CA PHE A 139 -11.85 -8.07 -17.06
C PHE A 139 -11.39 -9.37 -17.74
N LEU A 140 -11.13 -10.44 -16.98
CA LEU A 140 -10.69 -11.72 -17.56
C LEU A 140 -11.85 -12.63 -17.99
N PHE A 141 -13.03 -12.47 -17.40
CA PHE A 141 -14.16 -13.41 -17.57
C PHE A 141 -15.43 -12.80 -18.16
N GLN A 142 -15.41 -11.51 -18.49
CA GLN A 142 -16.44 -10.87 -19.32
C GLN A 142 -16.17 -11.07 -20.80
#